data_AF-A0A813J335-F1
#
_entry.id   AF-A0A813J335-F1
#
_cell.length_a   1.000
_cell.length_b   1.000
_cell.length_c   1.000
_cell.angle_alpha   90.00
_cell.angle_beta   90.00
_cell.angle_gamma   90.00
#
_symmetry.space_group_name_H-M   'P 1'
#
loop_
_entity.id
_entity.type
_entity.pdbx_description
1 polymer ?
#
loop_
_entity_poly.entity_id
_entity_poly.type
_entity_poly.pdbx_seq_one_letter_code
_entity_poly.pdbx_strand_id
1 'polypeptide(L)'
;MAPGVRITGSRVLDEEVELDSDFQPAPIPRLLGVPLLVRRLVPTHSAAEEVEMLNKAVAASKAVEVEEVSPWLMADPNTGMPPVEWQDPWQPGGALGPLTEVLVAREDQLPFTAEDWAVLDDYICSATELATAAYHRGKLPPPQKFTPEAFRVFVQREMSVALENRKAPIAFLDLVPELELRFPKGAKVKPRGLSRQELNGVVGVVTRYETEKGRVGIQFPEPFGLLSLKARSLEPEETYAEWNRNVCSKYGFMDGGT
;
A
#
# COMPACT_ATOMS: atom_id res chain seq x y z
N MET A 1 19.91 23.61 -7.60
CA MET A 1 20.02 22.23 -8.11
C MET A 1 20.08 21.32 -6.91
N ALA A 2 19.23 20.31 -6.90
CA ALA A 2 19.17 19.29 -5.87
C ALA A 2 19.65 17.96 -6.47
N PRO A 3 20.28 17.08 -5.65
CA PRO A 3 20.59 15.73 -6.08
C PRO A 3 19.29 14.98 -6.34
N GLY A 4 19.17 14.42 -7.54
CA GLY A 4 18.04 13.63 -7.98
C GLY A 4 18.48 12.42 -8.78
N VAL A 5 17.49 11.67 -9.24
CA VAL A 5 17.69 10.43 -9.97
C VAL A 5 16.69 10.36 -11.12
N ARG A 6 17.17 10.08 -12.32
CA ARG A 6 16.34 9.74 -13.48
C ARG A 6 16.12 8.25 -13.54
N ILE A 7 14.87 7.85 -13.68
CA ILE A 7 14.45 6.46 -13.81
C ILE A 7 13.76 6.28 -15.17
N THR A 8 14.25 5.32 -15.94
CA THR A 8 13.67 4.88 -17.23
C THR A 8 13.60 3.36 -17.22
N GLY A 9 12.43 2.80 -16.87
CA GLY A 9 12.31 1.36 -16.61
C GLY A 9 13.26 0.93 -15.48
N SER A 10 14.14 -0.03 -15.77
CA SER A 10 15.17 -0.52 -14.85
C SER A 10 16.47 0.33 -14.83
N ARG A 11 16.58 1.34 -15.71
CA ARG A 11 17.76 2.20 -15.76
C ARG A 11 17.60 3.34 -14.77
N VAL A 12 18.63 3.53 -13.95
CA VAL A 12 18.71 4.56 -12.92
C VAL A 12 19.99 5.39 -13.16
N LEU A 13 19.87 6.71 -13.22
CA LEU A 13 21.00 7.63 -13.41
C LEU A 13 20.92 8.78 -12.41
N ASP A 14 22.03 9.10 -11.75
CA ASP A 14 22.14 10.31 -10.94
C ASP A 14 22.01 11.56 -11.83
N GLU A 15 21.21 12.53 -11.39
CA GLU A 15 20.97 13.77 -12.12
C GLU A 15 20.79 14.95 -11.17
N GLU A 16 21.38 16.09 -11.51
CA GLU A 16 21.11 17.35 -10.80
C GLU A 16 19.78 17.91 -11.30
N VAL A 17 18.80 18.06 -10.40
CA VAL A 17 17.45 18.52 -10.76
C VAL A 17 17.15 19.91 -10.22
N GLU A 18 16.39 20.68 -11.00
CA GLU A 18 15.76 21.91 -10.54
C GLU A 18 14.35 21.58 -10.06
N LEU A 19 14.08 21.75 -8.76
CA LEU A 19 12.75 21.50 -8.20
C LEU A 19 11.83 22.66 -8.57
N ASP A 20 10.87 22.38 -9.45
CA ASP A 20 9.85 23.31 -9.91
C ASP A 20 8.44 22.86 -9.47
N SER A 21 7.40 23.52 -9.99
CA SER A 21 6.00 23.20 -9.69
C SER A 21 5.50 21.89 -10.28
N ASP A 22 6.27 21.25 -11.17
CA ASP A 22 5.85 20.02 -11.86
C ASP A 22 6.21 18.78 -11.03
N PHE A 23 7.05 18.93 -10.02
CA PHE A 23 7.30 17.89 -9.02
C PHE A 23 6.08 17.70 -8.11
N GLN A 24 5.67 16.45 -7.96
CA GLN A 24 4.55 16.03 -7.13
C GLN A 24 5.07 15.14 -5.99
N PRO A 25 4.51 15.24 -4.77
CA PRO A 25 4.89 14.35 -3.69
C PRO A 25 4.43 12.92 -3.97
N ALA A 26 5.32 11.95 -3.78
CA ALA A 26 5.00 10.52 -3.86
C ALA A 26 4.20 10.11 -2.62
N PRO A 27 2.92 9.73 -2.75
CA PRO A 27 2.05 9.58 -1.58
C PRO A 27 2.52 8.51 -0.60
N ILE A 28 2.80 7.29 -1.11
CA ILE A 28 3.19 6.16 -0.26
C ILE A 28 4.61 6.31 0.28
N PRO A 29 5.65 6.61 -0.53
CA PRO A 29 6.99 6.86 0.01
C PRO A 29 7.03 7.93 1.11
N ARG A 30 6.24 9.01 0.96
CA ARG A 30 6.12 10.06 1.99
C ARG A 30 5.53 9.53 3.30
N LEU A 31 4.53 8.65 3.23
CA LEU A 31 3.97 7.99 4.41
C LEU A 31 4.96 7.03 5.06
N LEU A 32 5.86 6.43 4.28
CA LEU A 32 6.96 5.58 4.76
C LEU A 32 8.16 6.38 5.29
N GLY A 33 8.07 7.72 5.33
CA GLY A 33 9.11 8.59 5.89
C GLY A 33 10.14 9.07 4.87
N VAL A 34 10.03 8.71 3.59
CA VAL A 34 10.90 9.21 2.52
C VAL A 34 10.20 10.39 1.85
N PRO A 35 10.69 11.65 2.00
CA PRO A 35 10.05 12.83 1.44
C PRO A 35 10.29 12.94 -0.08
N LEU A 36 9.85 11.94 -0.82
CA LEU A 36 10.09 11.77 -2.26
C LEU A 36 9.17 12.70 -3.07
N LEU A 37 9.77 13.46 -3.98
CA LEU A 37 9.11 14.16 -5.06
C LEU A 37 9.36 13.43 -6.37
N VAL A 38 8.36 13.38 -7.25
CA VAL A 38 8.41 12.73 -8.55
C VAL A 38 7.92 13.72 -9.60
N ARG A 39 8.64 13.86 -10.70
CA ARG A 39 8.22 14.60 -11.89
C ARG A 39 8.20 13.65 -13.08
N ARG A 40 7.04 13.56 -13.73
CA ARG A 40 6.91 12.84 -14.99
C ARG A 40 7.63 13.63 -16.08
N LEU A 41 8.49 12.95 -16.85
CA LEU A 41 9.11 13.57 -18.01
C LEU A 41 8.25 13.34 -19.25
N VAL A 42 8.17 14.38 -20.08
CA VAL A 42 7.58 14.25 -21.41
C VAL A 42 8.55 13.46 -22.28
N PRO A 43 8.11 12.36 -22.93
CA PRO A 43 8.94 11.65 -23.90
C PRO A 43 9.55 12.62 -24.90
N THR A 44 10.88 12.62 -24.99
CA THR A 44 11.61 13.46 -25.95
C THR A 44 11.71 12.80 -27.32
N HIS A 45 11.45 11.49 -27.38
CA HIS A 45 11.49 10.69 -28.58
C HIS A 45 10.07 10.47 -29.12
N SER A 46 9.98 10.25 -30.43
CA SER A 46 8.73 9.78 -31.01
C SER A 46 8.44 8.35 -30.55
N ALA A 47 7.16 7.99 -30.45
CA ALA A 47 6.76 6.63 -30.08
C ALA A 47 7.42 5.55 -30.98
N ALA A 48 7.71 5.87 -32.25
CA ALA A 48 8.40 4.95 -33.16
C ALA A 48 9.87 4.70 -32.76
N GLU A 49 10.59 5.76 -32.37
CA GLU A 49 11.99 5.65 -31.93
C GLU A 49 12.10 4.91 -30.60
N GLU A 50 11.14 5.10 -29.70
CA GLU A 50 11.12 4.41 -28.41
C GLU A 50 10.76 2.93 -28.57
N VAL A 51 9.81 2.60 -29.44
CA VAL A 51 9.52 1.20 -29.80
C VAL A 51 10.76 0.55 -30.42
N GLU A 52 11.52 1.26 -31.26
CA GLU A 52 12.77 0.73 -31.82
C GLU A 52 13.84 0.51 -30.74
N MET A 53 14.01 1.46 -29.81
CA MET A 53 14.95 1.33 -28.69
C MET A 53 14.56 0.19 -27.74
N LEU A 54 13.27 0.08 -27.41
CA LEU A 54 12.73 -0.99 -26.58
C LEU A 54 12.93 -2.35 -27.26
N ASN A 55 12.59 -2.48 -28.53
CA ASN A 55 12.81 -3.72 -29.28
C ASN A 55 14.29 -4.10 -29.34
N LYS A 56 15.20 -3.12 -29.50
CA LYS A 56 16.65 -3.36 -29.43
C LYS A 56 17.08 -3.81 -28.02
N ALA A 57 16.55 -3.22 -26.96
CA ALA A 57 16.84 -3.60 -25.58
C ALA A 57 16.32 -5.00 -25.24
N VAL A 58 15.08 -5.31 -25.63
CA VAL A 58 14.46 -6.64 -25.48
C VAL A 58 15.20 -7.69 -26.31
N ALA A 59 15.62 -7.38 -27.53
CA ALA A 59 16.40 -8.29 -28.35
C ALA A 59 17.82 -8.52 -27.81
N ALA A 60 18.41 -7.50 -27.18
CA ALA A 60 19.75 -7.58 -26.58
C ALA A 60 19.76 -8.28 -25.22
N SER A 61 18.63 -8.28 -24.49
CA SER A 61 18.53 -8.91 -23.19
C SER A 61 17.73 -10.21 -23.23
N LYS A 62 18.30 -11.30 -22.69
CA LYS A 62 17.51 -12.49 -22.34
C LYS A 62 16.61 -12.13 -21.17
N ALA A 63 15.42 -11.62 -21.46
CA ALA A 63 14.41 -11.21 -20.48
C ALA A 63 14.92 -10.15 -19.48
N VAL A 64 15.09 -8.90 -19.91
CA VAL A 64 14.89 -7.80 -18.96
C VAL A 64 13.39 -7.72 -18.77
N GLU A 65 12.91 -8.25 -17.64
CA GLU A 65 11.63 -7.81 -17.09
C GLU A 65 11.80 -6.32 -16.83
N VAL A 66 11.20 -5.52 -17.71
CA VAL A 66 11.14 -4.09 -17.51
C VAL A 66 10.09 -3.89 -16.42
N GLU A 67 10.54 -3.95 -15.17
CA GLU A 67 9.67 -3.61 -14.05
C GLU A 67 9.38 -2.11 -14.10
N GLU A 68 8.10 -1.78 -14.25
CA GLU A 68 7.62 -0.40 -14.27
C GLU A 68 7.62 0.13 -12.83
N VAL A 69 8.67 0.85 -12.45
CA VAL A 69 8.79 1.45 -11.11
C VAL A 69 7.90 2.69 -10.97
N SER A 70 7.73 3.46 -12.04
CA SER A 70 7.03 4.76 -12.03
C SER A 70 5.57 4.71 -11.55
N PRO A 71 4.73 3.74 -11.95
CA PRO A 71 3.33 3.71 -11.51
C PRO A 71 3.22 3.40 -10.01
N TRP A 72 4.16 2.63 -9.46
CA TRP A 72 4.16 2.29 -8.03
C TRP A 72 4.56 3.47 -7.16
N LEU A 73 5.52 4.29 -7.59
CA LEU A 73 5.92 5.49 -6.82
C LEU A 73 4.75 6.46 -6.57
N MET A 74 3.82 6.53 -7.53
CA MET A 74 2.67 7.45 -7.49
C MET A 74 1.36 6.75 -7.14
N ALA A 75 1.40 5.52 -6.60
CA ALA A 75 0.22 4.81 -6.17
C ALA A 75 -0.54 5.59 -5.07
N ASP A 76 -1.85 5.71 -5.23
CA ASP A 76 -2.72 6.31 -4.22
C ASP A 76 -2.76 5.40 -2.98
N PRO A 77 -2.55 5.95 -1.78
CA PRO A 77 -2.40 5.17 -0.55
C PRO A 77 -3.71 4.49 -0.12
N ASN A 78 -4.86 4.92 -0.64
CA ASN A 78 -6.16 4.34 -0.35
C ASN A 78 -6.53 3.21 -1.31
N THR A 79 -6.12 3.32 -2.57
CA THR A 79 -6.51 2.36 -3.63
C THR A 79 -5.40 1.40 -4.01
N GLY A 80 -4.15 1.72 -3.71
CA GLY A 80 -2.96 1.01 -4.20
C GLY A 80 -2.70 1.21 -5.70
N MET A 81 -3.47 2.07 -6.37
CA MET A 81 -3.38 2.31 -7.80
C MET A 81 -2.90 3.73 -8.07
N PRO A 82 -2.01 3.95 -9.06
CA PRO A 82 -1.64 5.30 -9.47
C PRO A 82 -2.82 6.06 -10.09
N PRO A 83 -2.84 7.40 -10.04
CA PRO A 83 -3.75 8.21 -10.83
C PRO A 83 -3.69 7.89 -12.32
N VAL A 84 -4.75 8.16 -13.08
CA VAL A 84 -4.84 7.80 -14.51
C VAL A 84 -3.71 8.42 -15.34
N GLU A 85 -3.25 9.61 -14.97
CA GLU A 85 -2.12 10.29 -15.58
C GLU A 85 -0.75 9.68 -15.25
N TRP A 86 -0.67 8.81 -14.26
CA TRP A 86 0.51 8.01 -13.90
C TRP A 86 0.37 6.54 -14.29
N GLN A 87 -0.84 6.13 -14.68
CA GLN A 87 -1.07 4.87 -15.35
C GLN A 87 -0.49 4.98 -16.76
N ASP A 88 0.47 4.11 -17.05
CA ASP A 88 1.00 4.01 -18.39
C ASP A 88 -0.14 3.62 -19.35
N PRO A 89 -0.20 4.20 -20.58
CA PRO A 89 -1.32 4.07 -21.50
C PRO A 89 -1.47 2.66 -22.12
N TRP A 90 -0.90 1.63 -21.50
CA TRP A 90 -0.95 0.23 -21.91
C TRP A 90 -2.38 -0.30 -21.90
N GLN A 91 -3.08 -0.06 -23.00
CA GLN A 91 -4.33 -0.73 -23.32
C GLN A 91 -4.05 -2.11 -23.91
N PRO A 92 -4.80 -3.16 -23.52
CA PRO A 92 -4.73 -4.45 -24.18
C PRO A 92 -5.12 -4.28 -25.66
N GLY A 93 -4.15 -4.44 -26.58
CA GLY A 93 -4.34 -4.35 -28.03
C GLY A 93 -3.55 -3.25 -28.75
N GLY A 94 -2.84 -2.37 -28.02
CA GLY A 94 -1.96 -1.35 -28.59
C GLY A 94 -0.48 -1.75 -28.55
N ALA A 95 0.31 -1.26 -29.51
CA ALA A 95 1.77 -1.41 -29.49
C ALA A 95 2.36 -0.90 -28.16
N LEU A 96 3.39 -1.59 -27.64
CA LEU A 96 4.10 -1.24 -26.41
C LEU A 96 4.42 0.26 -26.43
N GLY A 97 3.78 1.03 -25.56
CA GLY A 97 4.10 2.43 -25.40
C GLY A 97 5.49 2.58 -24.75
N PRO A 98 6.15 3.73 -24.91
CA PRO A 98 7.37 4.00 -24.18
C PRO A 98 7.14 3.95 -22.67
N LEU A 99 8.15 3.47 -21.94
CA LEU A 99 8.17 3.54 -20.49
C LEU A 99 8.19 5.01 -20.10
N THR A 100 7.32 5.40 -19.17
CA THR A 100 7.34 6.76 -18.65
C THR A 100 8.64 7.01 -17.90
N GLU A 101 9.47 7.93 -18.43
CA GLU A 101 10.63 8.44 -17.70
C GLU A 101 10.18 9.34 -16.54
N VAL A 102 10.84 9.21 -15.39
CA VAL A 102 10.57 10.05 -14.23
C VAL A 102 11.86 10.59 -13.63
N LEU A 103 11.79 11.80 -13.09
CA LEU A 103 12.80 12.33 -12.18
C LEU A 103 12.30 12.22 -10.75
N VAL A 104 13.16 11.78 -9.86
CA VAL A 104 12.89 11.75 -8.43
C VAL A 104 13.94 12.54 -7.66
N ALA A 105 13.51 13.19 -6.59
CA ALA A 105 14.38 13.92 -5.68
C ALA A 105 13.73 14.03 -4.30
N ARG A 106 14.50 14.40 -3.28
CA ARG A 106 13.95 14.68 -1.96
C ARG A 106 13.40 16.10 -1.88
N GLU A 107 12.27 16.27 -1.20
CA GLU A 107 11.63 17.56 -0.91
C GLU A 107 12.55 18.51 -0.14
N ASP A 108 13.44 17.95 0.70
CA ASP A 108 14.42 18.70 1.48
C ASP A 108 15.73 19.00 0.75
N GLN A 109 15.83 18.63 -0.54
CA GLN A 109 17.01 18.85 -1.40
C GLN A 109 18.29 18.17 -0.91
N LEU A 110 18.18 17.18 -0.02
CA LEU A 110 19.31 16.36 0.39
C LEU A 110 19.48 15.15 -0.55
N PRO A 111 20.68 14.54 -0.60
CA PRO A 111 20.85 13.25 -1.25
C PRO A 111 20.03 12.16 -0.56
N PHE A 112 19.61 11.15 -1.32
CA PHE A 112 19.05 9.93 -0.75
C PHE A 112 20.09 9.21 0.10
N THR A 113 19.68 8.80 1.29
CA THR A 113 20.46 7.96 2.20
C THR A 113 20.29 6.49 1.85
N ALA A 114 21.16 5.63 2.39
CA ALA A 114 21.01 4.18 2.24
C ALA A 114 19.69 3.66 2.85
N GLU A 115 19.19 4.32 3.89
CA GLU A 115 17.91 3.96 4.52
C GLU A 115 16.72 4.29 3.62
N ASP A 116 16.73 5.45 2.96
CA ASP A 116 15.67 5.81 2.01
C ASP A 116 15.56 4.78 0.88
N TRP A 117 16.70 4.37 0.33
CA TRP A 117 16.74 3.36 -0.74
C TRP A 117 16.21 2.02 -0.28
N ALA A 118 16.55 1.57 0.93
CA ALA A 118 16.02 0.34 1.49
C ALA A 118 14.48 0.38 1.65
N VAL A 119 13.93 1.51 2.11
CA VAL A 119 12.47 1.68 2.25
C VAL A 119 11.77 1.65 0.89
N LEU A 120 12.34 2.31 -0.12
CA LEU A 120 11.79 2.31 -1.47
C LEU A 120 11.84 0.92 -2.12
N ASP A 121 12.96 0.21 -1.95
CA ASP A 121 13.16 -1.16 -2.46
C ASP A 121 12.14 -2.13 -1.84
N ASP A 122 12.04 -2.17 -0.51
CA ASP A 122 11.07 -3.00 0.22
C ASP A 122 9.62 -2.74 -0.25
N TYR A 123 9.28 -1.47 -0.47
CA TYR A 123 7.97 -1.06 -0.97
C TYR A 123 7.71 -1.57 -2.40
N ILE A 124 8.63 -1.29 -3.32
CA ILE A 124 8.48 -1.67 -4.74
C ILE A 124 8.43 -3.20 -4.86
N CYS A 125 9.32 -3.92 -4.20
CA CYS A 125 9.31 -5.39 -4.18
C CYS A 125 7.97 -5.92 -3.66
N SER A 126 7.46 -5.38 -2.55
CA SER A 126 6.17 -5.80 -1.99
C SER A 126 5.00 -5.53 -2.96
N ALA A 127 4.99 -4.37 -3.62
CA ALA A 127 3.96 -4.00 -4.59
C ALA A 127 3.99 -4.91 -5.83
N THR A 128 5.18 -5.18 -6.36
CA THR A 128 5.40 -6.05 -7.51
C THR A 128 5.08 -7.51 -7.18
N GLU A 129 5.50 -8.03 -6.02
CA GLU A 129 5.18 -9.38 -5.58
C GLU A 129 3.66 -9.58 -5.44
N LEU A 130 2.94 -8.60 -4.89
CA LEU A 130 1.50 -8.64 -4.78
C LEU A 130 0.82 -8.67 -6.16
N ALA A 131 1.28 -7.82 -7.09
CA ALA A 131 0.78 -7.79 -8.46
C ALA A 131 1.04 -9.12 -9.19
N THR A 132 2.26 -9.64 -9.09
CA THR A 132 2.71 -10.88 -9.73
C THR A 132 2.03 -12.11 -9.15
N ALA A 133 1.95 -12.23 -7.82
CA ALA A 133 1.25 -13.33 -7.16
C ALA A 133 -0.25 -13.33 -7.47
N ALA A 134 -0.85 -12.16 -7.67
CA ALA A 134 -2.23 -12.05 -8.06
C ALA A 134 -2.48 -12.38 -9.55
N TYR A 135 -1.57 -11.96 -10.43
CA TYR A 135 -1.57 -12.31 -11.85
C TYR A 135 -1.46 -13.82 -12.05
N HIS A 136 -0.46 -14.47 -11.43
CA HIS A 136 -0.24 -15.91 -11.57
C HIS A 136 -1.35 -16.78 -10.98
N ARG A 137 -2.11 -16.25 -10.01
CA ARG A 137 -3.23 -16.99 -9.42
C ARG A 137 -4.54 -16.84 -10.21
N GLY A 138 -4.57 -16.04 -11.29
CA GLY A 138 -5.79 -15.75 -12.06
C GLY A 138 -6.90 -15.12 -11.21
N LYS A 139 -6.54 -14.48 -10.09
CA LYS A 139 -7.45 -14.09 -9.00
C LYS A 139 -7.61 -12.59 -8.81
N LEU A 140 -6.77 -11.77 -9.42
CA LEU A 140 -7.16 -10.39 -9.68
C LEU A 140 -7.78 -10.33 -11.07
N PRO A 141 -8.91 -9.61 -11.25
CA PRO A 141 -9.26 -9.16 -12.59
C PRO A 141 -8.08 -8.36 -13.17
N PRO A 142 -7.91 -8.31 -14.49
CA PRO A 142 -6.85 -7.53 -15.13
C PRO A 142 -6.78 -6.11 -14.51
N PRO A 143 -5.61 -5.45 -14.50
CA PRO A 143 -5.32 -4.21 -13.75
C PRO A 143 -6.35 -3.07 -13.89
N GLN A 144 -7.25 -3.18 -14.87
CA GLN A 144 -8.44 -2.35 -15.10
C GLN A 144 -9.55 -2.43 -14.03
N LYS A 145 -9.44 -3.24 -12.96
CA LYS A 145 -10.56 -3.44 -11.99
C LYS A 145 -10.13 -3.54 -10.52
N PHE A 146 -9.22 -2.71 -10.05
CA PHE A 146 -9.20 -2.39 -8.60
C PHE A 146 -10.38 -1.44 -8.29
N THR A 147 -11.59 -1.99 -8.25
CA THR A 147 -12.77 -1.26 -7.76
C THR A 147 -12.73 -1.20 -6.23
N PRO A 148 -13.45 -0.27 -5.57
CA PRO A 148 -13.59 -0.27 -4.11
C PRO A 148 -14.00 -1.65 -3.55
N GLU A 149 -14.83 -2.39 -4.28
CA GLU A 149 -15.24 -3.75 -3.93
C GLU A 149 -14.08 -4.75 -4.03
N ALA A 150 -13.24 -4.67 -5.07
CA ALA A 150 -12.06 -5.52 -5.21
C ALA A 150 -11.02 -5.24 -4.11
N PHE A 151 -10.82 -3.96 -3.76
CA PHE A 151 -9.98 -3.54 -2.65
C PHE A 151 -10.51 -4.06 -1.31
N ARG A 152 -11.81 -3.93 -1.04
CA ARG A 152 -12.44 -4.50 0.17
C ARG A 152 -12.24 -6.00 0.27
N VAL A 153 -12.40 -6.74 -0.83
CA VAL A 153 -12.17 -8.21 -0.85
C VAL A 153 -10.70 -8.53 -0.56
N PHE A 154 -9.76 -7.75 -1.08
CA PHE A 154 -8.34 -7.88 -0.79
C PHE A 154 -8.02 -7.60 0.69
N VAL A 155 -8.50 -6.47 1.24
CA VAL A 155 -8.32 -6.11 2.67
C VAL A 155 -8.94 -7.18 3.57
N GLN A 156 -10.15 -7.64 3.28
CA GLN A 156 -10.81 -8.73 4.03
C GLN A 156 -9.98 -10.01 4.04
N ARG A 157 -9.33 -10.35 2.92
CA ARG A 157 -8.47 -11.52 2.83
C ARG A 157 -7.20 -11.38 3.65
N GLU A 158 -6.47 -10.27 3.51
CA GLU A 158 -5.23 -10.03 4.28
C GLU A 158 -5.54 -9.93 5.79
N MET A 159 -6.67 -9.32 6.14
CA MET A 159 -7.20 -9.34 7.51
C MET A 159 -7.51 -10.75 8.00
N SER A 160 -8.15 -11.59 7.17
CA SER A 160 -8.47 -12.97 7.56
C SER A 160 -7.19 -13.76 7.88
N VAL A 161 -6.17 -13.64 7.03
CA VAL A 161 -4.85 -14.27 7.26
C VAL A 161 -4.19 -13.71 8.53
N ALA A 162 -4.20 -12.40 8.73
CA ALA A 162 -3.62 -11.78 9.92
C ALA A 162 -4.32 -12.23 11.22
N LEU A 163 -5.66 -12.33 11.17
CA LEU A 163 -6.50 -12.79 12.28
C LEU A 163 -6.28 -14.28 12.59
N GLU A 164 -6.23 -15.14 11.58
CA GLU A 164 -5.88 -16.58 11.74
C GLU A 164 -4.53 -16.74 12.45
N ASN A 165 -3.57 -15.88 12.10
CA ASN A 165 -2.22 -15.91 12.67
C ASN A 165 -2.07 -15.11 13.97
N ARG A 166 -3.14 -14.48 14.47
CA ARG A 166 -3.15 -13.61 15.66
C ARG A 166 -2.07 -12.51 15.60
N LYS A 167 -1.88 -11.91 14.43
CA LYS A 167 -0.91 -10.83 14.19
C LYS A 167 -1.62 -9.61 13.59
N ALA A 168 -1.07 -8.43 13.83
CA ALA A 168 -1.51 -7.24 13.12
C ALA A 168 -1.12 -7.35 11.63
N PRO A 169 -2.00 -6.98 10.70
CA PRO A 169 -1.65 -6.94 9.28
C PRO A 169 -0.60 -5.85 9.06
N ILE A 170 0.60 -6.26 8.63
CA ILE A 170 1.78 -5.39 8.54
C ILE A 170 1.62 -4.35 7.42
N ALA A 171 0.98 -4.72 6.31
CA ALA A 171 0.82 -3.89 5.11
C ALA A 171 -0.05 -2.62 5.29
N PHE A 172 -0.68 -2.43 6.45
CA PHE A 172 -1.62 -1.33 6.69
C PHE A 172 -1.35 -0.55 7.98
N LEU A 173 -0.15 -0.68 8.58
CA LEU A 173 0.09 -0.19 9.95
C LEU A 173 -0.14 1.32 10.13
N ASP A 174 0.02 2.13 9.07
CA ASP A 174 -0.19 3.59 9.10
C ASP A 174 -1.21 4.10 8.06
N LEU A 175 -1.83 3.22 7.25
CA LEU A 175 -2.87 3.60 6.29
C LEU A 175 -4.24 3.64 6.97
N VAL A 176 -4.92 4.80 6.85
CA VAL A 176 -6.19 5.14 7.50
C VAL A 176 -7.46 4.51 6.87
N PRO A 177 -7.52 3.97 5.63
CA PRO A 177 -8.80 3.50 5.15
C PRO A 177 -9.20 2.22 5.89
N GLU A 178 -10.47 2.19 6.30
CA GLU A 178 -11.17 0.98 6.71
C GLU A 178 -10.75 0.37 8.08
N LEU A 179 -10.53 1.22 9.10
CA LEU A 179 -10.42 0.79 10.51
C LEU A 179 -11.53 -0.19 10.92
N GLU A 180 -12.72 -0.04 10.37
CA GLU A 180 -13.87 -0.92 10.59
C GLU A 180 -13.68 -2.34 10.04
N LEU A 181 -12.91 -2.52 8.97
CA LEU A 181 -12.60 -3.86 8.46
C LEU A 181 -11.49 -4.52 9.29
N ARG A 182 -10.54 -3.72 9.80
CA ARG A 182 -9.44 -4.23 10.62
C ARG A 182 -9.89 -4.60 12.03
N PHE A 183 -10.76 -3.76 12.59
CA PHE A 183 -11.26 -3.88 13.94
C PHE A 183 -12.78 -3.63 13.93
N PRO A 184 -13.60 -4.62 13.53
CA PRO A 184 -15.04 -4.45 13.47
C PRO A 184 -15.64 -4.09 14.83
N LYS A 185 -16.75 -3.34 14.84
CA LYS A 185 -17.47 -3.05 16.09
C LYS A 185 -17.88 -4.35 16.76
N GLY A 186 -17.66 -4.42 18.07
CA GLY A 186 -17.88 -5.63 18.86
C GLY A 186 -16.71 -6.60 18.88
N ALA A 187 -15.68 -6.43 18.03
CA ALA A 187 -14.50 -7.28 18.07
C ALA A 187 -13.68 -7.06 19.35
N LYS A 188 -13.09 -8.14 19.85
CA LYS A 188 -12.16 -8.13 20.98
C LYS A 188 -10.74 -7.85 20.53
N VAL A 189 -10.11 -6.89 21.17
CA VAL A 189 -8.72 -6.47 20.88
C VAL A 189 -7.93 -6.31 22.17
N LYS A 190 -6.62 -6.50 22.09
CA LYS A 190 -5.67 -6.24 23.18
C LYS A 190 -4.65 -5.16 22.78
N PRO A 191 -4.37 -4.17 23.64
CA PRO A 191 -3.31 -3.23 23.37
C PRO A 191 -1.92 -3.83 23.56
N ARG A 192 -0.96 -3.31 22.79
CA ARG A 192 0.46 -3.61 22.94
C ARG A 192 1.31 -2.37 22.73
N GLY A 193 2.43 -2.30 23.44
CA GLY A 193 3.42 -1.24 23.28
C GLY A 193 2.94 0.14 23.73
N LEU A 194 1.90 0.20 24.57
CA LEU A 194 1.47 1.45 25.20
C LEU A 194 2.43 1.85 26.31
N SER A 195 2.63 3.16 26.47
CA SER A 195 3.34 3.75 27.62
C SER A 195 2.64 3.46 28.94
N ARG A 196 1.30 3.40 28.92
CA ARG A 196 0.46 3.01 30.06
C ARG A 196 0.44 1.49 30.18
N GLN A 197 1.41 0.93 30.90
CA GLN A 197 1.68 -0.51 30.90
C GLN A 197 0.52 -1.36 31.40
N GLU A 198 -0.30 -0.85 32.31
CA GLU A 198 -1.44 -1.57 32.87
C GLU A 198 -2.56 -1.87 31.86
N LEU A 199 -2.54 -1.24 30.67
CA LEU A 199 -3.47 -1.52 29.58
C LEU A 199 -2.94 -2.57 28.58
N ASN A 200 -1.64 -2.83 28.57
CA ASN A 200 -1.06 -3.79 27.63
C ASN A 200 -1.55 -5.20 27.98
N GLY A 201 -2.11 -5.90 27.00
CA GLY A 201 -2.69 -7.24 27.18
C GLY A 201 -4.12 -7.26 27.76
N VAL A 202 -4.67 -6.12 28.20
CA VAL A 202 -6.06 -6.06 28.68
C VAL A 202 -7.01 -6.13 27.48
N VAL A 203 -7.95 -7.06 27.49
CA VAL A 203 -8.91 -7.22 26.39
C VAL A 203 -10.03 -6.17 26.51
N GLY A 204 -10.28 -5.47 25.42
CA GLY A 204 -11.39 -4.53 25.28
C GLY A 204 -12.21 -4.80 24.03
N VAL A 205 -13.36 -4.13 23.92
CA VAL A 205 -14.30 -4.29 22.80
C VAL A 205 -14.33 -3.02 21.95
N VAL A 206 -14.21 -3.16 20.64
CA VAL A 206 -14.28 -2.03 19.71
C VAL A 206 -15.70 -1.45 19.68
N THR A 207 -15.82 -0.13 19.87
CA THR A 207 -17.12 0.56 19.93
C THR A 207 -17.28 1.67 18.89
N ARG A 208 -16.22 2.45 18.62
CA ARG A 208 -16.27 3.59 17.70
C ARG A 208 -14.94 3.82 16.99
N TYR A 209 -14.95 4.66 15.96
CA TYR A 209 -13.76 5.03 15.20
C TYR A 209 -13.59 6.55 15.22
N GLU A 210 -12.34 7.00 15.32
CA GLU A 210 -11.94 8.39 15.11
C GLU A 210 -11.09 8.42 13.83
N THR A 211 -11.76 8.30 12.68
CA THR A 211 -11.12 8.11 11.36
C THR A 211 -10.14 9.23 11.03
N GLU A 212 -10.51 10.48 11.30
CA GLU A 212 -9.63 11.66 11.10
C GLU A 212 -8.31 11.57 11.88
N LYS A 213 -8.27 10.79 12.96
CA LYS A 213 -7.08 10.61 13.81
C LYS A 213 -6.44 9.24 13.68
N GLY A 214 -7.01 8.34 12.87
CA GLY A 214 -6.55 6.96 12.74
C GLY A 214 -6.63 6.16 14.05
N ARG A 215 -7.65 6.42 14.89
CA ARG A 215 -7.79 5.78 16.22
C ARG A 215 -9.06 4.95 16.34
N VAL A 216 -8.96 3.91 17.14
CA VAL A 216 -10.06 2.98 17.47
C VAL A 216 -10.47 3.21 18.92
N GLY A 217 -11.76 3.48 19.12
CA GLY A 217 -12.39 3.60 20.43
C GLY A 217 -12.75 2.22 20.98
N ILE A 218 -12.16 1.87 22.11
CA ILE A 218 -12.25 0.55 22.74
C ILE A 218 -12.80 0.70 24.15
N GLN A 219 -13.87 -0.04 24.44
CA GLN A 219 -14.43 -0.16 25.77
C GLN A 219 -13.67 -1.27 26.53
N PHE A 220 -12.88 -0.86 27.51
CA PHE A 220 -12.22 -1.76 28.44
C PHE A 220 -13.12 -2.03 29.67
N PRO A 221 -12.89 -3.13 30.40
CA PRO A 221 -13.51 -3.35 31.70
C PRO A 221 -13.10 -2.26 32.70
N GLU A 222 -13.85 -2.14 33.79
CA GLU A 222 -13.47 -1.27 34.90
C GLU A 222 -12.07 -1.64 35.42
N PRO A 223 -11.23 -0.65 35.80
CA PRO A 223 -11.55 0.78 35.96
C PRO A 223 -11.28 1.65 34.71
N PHE A 224 -10.98 1.06 33.55
CA PHE A 224 -10.35 1.78 32.43
C PHE A 224 -11.34 2.53 31.52
N GLY A 225 -12.54 1.99 31.32
CA GLY A 225 -13.59 2.64 30.52
C GLY A 225 -13.29 2.71 29.02
N LEU A 226 -13.89 3.69 28.33
CA LEU A 226 -13.72 3.90 26.89
C LEU A 226 -12.43 4.69 26.60
N LEU A 227 -11.50 4.09 25.86
CA LEU A 227 -10.24 4.71 25.47
C LEU A 227 -10.05 4.68 23.96
N SER A 228 -9.39 5.70 23.42
CA SER A 228 -9.10 5.83 21.99
C SER A 228 -7.62 5.51 21.73
N LEU A 229 -7.32 4.43 21.02
CA LEU A 229 -5.96 3.91 20.81
C LEU A 229 -5.58 3.93 19.33
N LYS A 230 -4.28 4.08 19.03
CA LYS A 230 -3.78 3.99 17.65
C LYS A 230 -3.94 2.55 17.14
N ALA A 231 -4.36 2.39 15.89
CA ALA A 231 -4.56 1.09 15.27
C ALA A 231 -3.33 0.16 15.39
N ARG A 232 -2.12 0.69 15.19
CA ARG A 232 -0.85 -0.06 15.31
C ARG A 232 -0.53 -0.59 16.71
N SER A 233 -1.21 -0.08 17.74
CA SER A 233 -1.04 -0.52 19.12
C SER A 233 -2.05 -1.59 19.51
N LEU A 234 -2.79 -2.16 18.55
CA LEU A 234 -3.86 -3.12 18.80
C LEU A 234 -3.59 -4.42 18.08
N GLU A 235 -3.79 -5.52 18.81
CA GLU A 235 -3.81 -6.87 18.27
C GLU A 235 -5.22 -7.44 18.44
N PRO A 236 -5.77 -8.12 17.43
CA PRO A 236 -7.01 -8.88 17.58
C PRO A 236 -6.83 -10.01 18.61
N GLU A 237 -7.84 -10.22 19.46
CA GLU A 237 -7.84 -11.29 20.47
C GLU A 237 -8.62 -12.52 20.00
N GLU A 238 -9.52 -12.36 19.04
CA GLU A 238 -10.30 -13.44 18.43
C GLU A 238 -10.06 -13.48 16.92
N THR A 239 -10.12 -14.68 16.35
CA THR A 239 -10.05 -14.88 14.90
C THR A 239 -11.32 -14.35 14.22
N TYR A 240 -11.27 -14.10 12.91
CA TYR A 240 -12.45 -13.69 12.16
C TYR A 240 -13.59 -14.71 12.25
N ALA A 241 -13.26 -16.00 12.21
CA ALA A 241 -14.24 -17.09 12.33
C ALA A 241 -14.92 -17.10 13.70
N GLU A 242 -14.16 -16.88 14.78
CA GLU A 242 -14.71 -16.77 16.14
C GLU A 242 -15.59 -15.53 16.29
N TRP A 243 -15.12 -14.38 15.80
CA TRP A 243 -15.92 -13.15 15.78
C TRP A 243 -17.22 -13.33 14.99
N ASN A 244 -17.14 -13.87 13.77
CA ASN A 244 -18.30 -14.05 12.90
C ASN A 244 -19.32 -15.02 13.54
N ARG A 245 -18.85 -16.11 14.16
CA ARG A 245 -19.71 -17.03 14.93
C ARG A 245 -20.38 -16.33 16.11
N ASN A 246 -19.65 -15.49 16.84
CA ASN A 246 -20.18 -14.70 17.96
C ASN A 246 -21.24 -13.67 17.49
N VAL A 247 -21.05 -13.08 16.32
CA VAL A 247 -22.02 -12.15 15.71
C VAL A 247 -23.25 -12.92 15.20
N CYS A 248 -23.08 -13.97 14.41
CA CYS A 248 -24.18 -14.76 13.85
C CYS A 248 -25.07 -15.37 14.95
N SER A 249 -24.47 -15.92 16.01
CA SER A 249 -25.22 -16.46 17.16
C SER A 249 -26.06 -15.40 17.89
N LYS A 250 -25.56 -14.16 18.02
CA LYS A 250 -26.32 -13.03 18.60
C LYS A 250 -27.58 -12.69 17.80
N TYR A 251 -27.58 -12.95 16.50
CA TYR A 251 -28.72 -12.70 15.60
C TYR A 251 -29.54 -13.95 15.29
N GLY A 252 -29.29 -15.08 15.95
CA GLY A 252 -30.07 -16.32 15.80
C GLY A 252 -29.75 -17.12 14.52
N PHE A 253 -28.70 -16.76 13.79
CA PHE A 253 -28.19 -17.61 12.70
C PHE A 253 -27.34 -18.72 13.33
N MET A 254 -27.90 -19.93 13.41
CA MET A 254 -27.12 -21.10 13.83
C MET A 254 -26.18 -21.52 12.71
N ASP A 255 -24.93 -21.84 13.05
CA ASP A 255 -23.99 -22.50 12.14
C ASP A 255 -24.71 -23.75 11.59
N GLY A 256 -24.96 -23.76 10.28
CA GLY A 256 -25.52 -24.91 9.58
C GLY A 256 -24.51 -26.05 9.68
N GLY A 257 -24.62 -26.85 10.74
CA GLY A 257 -23.81 -28.02 10.97
C GLY A 257 -23.94 -28.97 9.79
N THR A 258 -22.79 -29.30 9.19
CA THR A 258 -22.59 -30.53 8.41
C THR A 258 -22.99 -31.76 9.20
#